data_AF-A0A3G5U527-F1
#
_entry.id   AF-A0A3G5U527-F1
#
_cell.length_a   1.000
_cell.length_b   1.000
_cell.length_c   1.000
_cell.angle_alpha   90.00
_cell.angle_beta   90.00
_cell.angle_gamma   90.00
#
_symmetry.space_group_name_H-M   'P 1'
#
loop_
_entity.id
_entity.type
_entity.pdbx_description
1 polymer ?
#
loop_
_entity_poly.entity_id
_entity_poly.type
_entity_poly.pdbx_seq_one_letter_code
_entity_poly.pdbx_strand_id
1 'polypeptide(L)'
;MSKDTLKNIFHMYCFYIVRFQDDTEPRISRNKLIYDNHILSYHENFRDCLVAFYELRSDETLHSFYQFIVDAVNSLNKQERELIYERYLNKDHYKSDRQHYLAIGISVHKYKKQMDAARMKLIDALGIENIELIIPDWMKR
;
A
#
# COMPACT_ATOMS: atom_id res chain seq x y z
N MET A 1 -2.48 -12.18 -12.13
CA MET A 1 -1.76 -10.98 -12.59
C MET A 1 -1.98 -9.74 -11.73
N SER A 2 -2.92 -9.71 -10.77
CA SER A 2 -3.14 -8.52 -9.92
C SER A 2 -2.24 -8.40 -8.67
N LYS A 3 -1.68 -9.53 -8.16
CA LYS A 3 -0.86 -9.54 -6.94
C LYS A 3 0.50 -8.83 -7.10
N ASP A 4 1.14 -8.96 -8.26
CA ASP A 4 2.43 -8.33 -8.52
C ASP A 4 2.28 -6.81 -8.72
N THR A 5 1.22 -6.39 -9.42
CA THR A 5 0.81 -4.98 -9.52
C THR A 5 0.59 -4.39 -8.13
N LEU A 6 -0.23 -5.02 -7.28
CA LEU A 6 -0.46 -4.55 -5.92
C LEU A 6 0.84 -4.41 -5.11
N LYS A 7 1.76 -5.38 -5.23
CA LYS A 7 3.07 -5.31 -4.59
C LYS A 7 3.90 -4.14 -5.11
N ASN A 8 3.87 -3.88 -6.42
CA ASN A 8 4.60 -2.77 -7.04
C ASN A 8 4.04 -1.40 -6.64
N ILE A 9 2.73 -1.30 -6.42
CA ILE A 9 2.11 -0.10 -5.83
C ILE A 9 2.68 0.19 -4.45
N PHE A 10 2.77 -0.82 -3.59
CA PHE A 10 3.35 -0.66 -2.27
C PHE A 10 4.85 -0.34 -2.32
N HIS A 11 5.61 -0.91 -3.26
CA HIS A 11 7.00 -0.51 -3.47
C HIS A 11 7.14 0.95 -3.89
N MET A 12 6.29 1.44 -4.79
CA MET A 12 6.24 2.86 -5.14
C MET A 12 5.92 3.71 -3.91
N TYR A 13 4.86 3.35 -3.18
CA TYR A 13 4.43 4.03 -1.95
C TYR A 13 5.60 4.20 -0.97
N CYS A 14 6.26 3.10 -0.59
CA CYS A 14 7.37 3.12 0.37
C CYS A 14 8.59 3.87 -0.16
N PHE A 15 8.95 3.66 -1.44
CA PHE A 15 10.09 4.34 -2.04
C PHE A 15 9.94 5.86 -1.98
N TYR A 16 8.76 6.37 -2.33
CA TYR A 16 8.55 7.80 -2.35
C TYR A 16 8.43 8.36 -0.93
N ILE A 17 7.82 7.66 0.03
CA ILE A 17 7.76 8.14 1.42
C ILE A 17 9.16 8.39 1.95
N VAL A 18 10.04 7.40 1.78
CA VAL A 18 11.45 7.48 2.21
C VAL A 18 12.22 8.60 1.50
N ARG A 19 11.85 8.95 0.26
CA ARG A 19 12.54 9.96 -0.55
C ARG A 19 12.06 11.39 -0.35
N PHE A 20 10.80 11.57 0.04
CA PHE A 20 10.14 12.88 0.04
C PHE A 20 9.65 13.32 1.41
N GLN A 21 9.67 12.46 2.44
CA GLN A 21 9.20 12.82 3.77
C GLN A 21 10.13 12.34 4.88
N ASP A 22 10.56 13.31 5.68
CA ASP A 22 11.57 13.15 6.73
C ASP A 22 11.10 12.35 7.96
N ASP A 23 9.82 11.96 8.09
CA ASP A 23 9.32 11.01 9.13
C ASP A 23 7.78 10.79 9.16
N THR A 24 6.99 11.32 8.21
CA THR A 24 5.52 11.18 8.20
C THR A 24 5.05 9.85 7.63
N GLU A 25 5.50 8.74 8.20
CA GLU A 25 4.98 7.41 7.86
C GLU A 25 3.49 7.28 8.26
N PRO A 26 2.65 6.59 7.46
CA PRO A 26 1.34 6.20 7.95
C PRO A 26 1.46 5.35 9.22
N ARG A 27 0.58 5.57 10.21
CA ARG A 27 0.55 4.81 11.47
C ARG A 27 -0.83 4.23 11.73
N ILE A 28 -0.90 3.06 12.36
CA ILE A 28 -2.17 2.53 12.85
C ILE A 28 -2.53 3.21 14.18
N SER A 29 -3.72 3.81 14.26
CA SER A 29 -4.30 4.35 15.50
C SER A 29 -5.78 4.05 15.58
N ARG A 30 -6.26 3.57 16.74
CA ARG A 30 -7.69 3.26 17.01
C ARG A 30 -8.37 2.48 15.87
N ASN A 31 -7.65 1.56 15.24
CA ASN A 31 -8.10 0.76 14.09
C ASN A 31 -8.32 1.55 12.80
N LYS A 32 -7.52 2.57 12.51
CA LYS A 32 -7.41 3.21 11.19
C LYS A 32 -5.94 3.43 10.86
N LEU A 33 -5.61 3.36 9.59
CA LEU A 33 -4.34 3.86 9.09
C LEU A 33 -4.46 5.39 8.97
N ILE A 34 -3.62 6.10 9.70
CA ILE A 34 -3.57 7.56 9.72
C ILE A 34 -2.30 7.98 9.01
N TYR A 35 -2.45 8.85 8.03
CA TYR A 35 -1.36 9.55 7.37
C TYR A 35 -1.61 11.04 7.59
N ASP A 36 -0.73 11.70 8.34
CA ASP A 36 -0.91 13.09 8.76
C ASP A 36 -0.66 14.01 7.54
N ASN A 37 -1.73 14.22 6.77
CA ASN A 37 -1.73 14.90 5.49
C ASN A 37 -2.87 15.91 5.40
N HIS A 38 -2.57 17.12 4.90
CA HIS A 38 -3.55 18.19 4.71
C HIS A 38 -4.24 18.12 3.35
N ILE A 39 -3.72 17.33 2.42
CA ILE A 39 -4.23 17.18 1.05
C ILE A 39 -5.11 15.94 0.97
N LEU A 40 -6.36 16.12 0.54
CA LEU A 40 -7.27 15.00 0.31
C LEU A 40 -6.88 14.26 -0.99
N SER A 41 -7.18 12.96 -1.05
CA SER A 41 -7.13 12.24 -2.31
C SER A 41 -8.21 12.75 -3.25
N TYR A 42 -7.82 13.22 -4.44
CA TYR A 42 -8.73 13.60 -5.52
C TYR A 42 -8.73 12.58 -6.67
N HIS A 43 -8.05 11.45 -6.52
CA HIS A 43 -7.99 10.40 -7.55
C HIS A 43 -9.19 9.46 -7.46
N GLU A 44 -9.85 9.23 -8.59
CA GLU A 44 -10.99 8.31 -8.69
C GLU A 44 -10.54 6.85 -8.88
N ASN A 45 -9.38 6.64 -9.49
CA ASN A 45 -8.80 5.32 -9.72
C ASN A 45 -7.26 5.37 -9.74
N PHE A 46 -6.63 4.20 -9.68
CA PHE A 46 -5.18 4.09 -9.65
C PHE A 46 -4.48 4.60 -10.92
N ARG A 47 -5.13 4.52 -12.09
CA ARG A 47 -4.56 5.01 -13.35
C ARG A 47 -4.42 6.53 -13.33
N ASP A 48 -5.45 7.24 -12.89
CA ASP A 48 -5.42 8.71 -12.76
C ASP A 48 -4.35 9.15 -11.77
N CYS A 49 -4.19 8.38 -10.68
CA CYS A 49 -3.13 8.60 -9.73
C CYS A 49 -1.74 8.44 -10.37
N LEU A 50 -1.51 7.39 -11.17
CA LEU A 50 -0.24 7.17 -11.85
C LEU A 50 0.07 8.27 -12.88
N VAL A 51 -0.93 8.70 -13.66
CA VAL A 51 -0.76 9.78 -14.65
C VAL A 51 -0.32 11.06 -13.94
N ALA A 52 -1.04 11.46 -12.89
CA ALA A 52 -0.69 12.63 -12.10
C ALA A 52 0.72 12.50 -11.49
N PHE A 53 1.04 11.31 -10.96
CA PHE A 53 2.34 10.99 -10.39
C PHE A 53 3.51 11.15 -11.39
N TYR A 54 3.33 10.69 -12.63
CA TYR A 54 4.37 10.76 -13.67
C TYR A 54 4.49 12.14 -14.31
N GLU A 55 3.38 12.85 -14.46
CA GLU A 55 3.33 14.12 -15.20
C GLU A 55 3.73 15.33 -14.35
N LEU A 56 3.49 15.31 -13.03
CA LEU A 56 3.77 16.45 -12.15
C LEU A 56 4.28 15.99 -10.78
N ARG A 57 5.60 16.08 -10.55
CA ARG A 57 6.26 15.82 -9.26
C ARG A 57 6.03 16.93 -8.23
N SER A 58 4.83 17.46 -8.14
CA SER A 58 4.47 18.40 -7.09
C SER A 58 4.25 17.65 -5.78
N ASP A 59 4.56 18.27 -4.64
CA ASP A 59 4.27 17.70 -3.33
C ASP A 59 2.77 17.37 -3.22
N GLU A 60 1.90 18.21 -3.78
CA GLU A 60 0.45 18.01 -3.72
C GLU A 60 -0.02 16.69 -4.32
N THR A 61 0.47 16.36 -5.51
CA THR A 61 0.12 15.11 -6.20
C THR A 61 0.65 13.88 -5.46
N LEU A 62 1.83 14.00 -4.85
CA LEU A 62 2.42 12.93 -4.07
C LEU A 62 1.61 12.64 -2.80
N HIS A 63 1.24 13.69 -2.08
CA HIS A 63 0.40 13.60 -0.90
C HIS A 63 -0.99 13.03 -1.22
N SER A 64 -1.60 13.43 -2.33
CA SER A 64 -2.87 12.85 -2.82
C SER A 64 -2.75 11.34 -3.10
N PHE A 65 -1.66 10.90 -3.75
CA PHE A 65 -1.39 9.47 -3.95
C PHE A 65 -1.31 8.71 -2.63
N TYR A 66 -0.61 9.25 -1.63
CA TYR A 66 -0.51 8.58 -0.34
C TYR A 66 -1.86 8.46 0.36
N GLN A 67 -2.66 9.52 0.31
CA GLN A 67 -4.01 9.50 0.87
C GLN A 67 -4.88 8.45 0.18
N PHE A 68 -4.78 8.32 -1.15
CA PHE A 68 -5.51 7.31 -1.92
C PHE A 68 -5.21 5.87 -1.44
N ILE A 69 -3.93 5.54 -1.24
CA ILE A 69 -3.53 4.22 -0.72
C ILE A 69 -4.04 4.00 0.71
N VAL A 70 -3.98 5.03 1.55
CA VAL A 70 -4.46 4.98 2.94
C VAL A 70 -5.97 4.75 2.98
N ASP A 71 -6.73 5.42 2.13
CA ASP A 71 -8.18 5.26 2.04
C ASP A 71 -8.56 3.84 1.57
N ALA A 72 -7.85 3.31 0.57
CA ALA A 72 -8.06 1.94 0.11
C ALA A 72 -7.79 0.92 1.23
N VAL A 73 -6.71 1.10 2.00
CA VAL A 73 -6.38 0.25 3.16
C VAL A 73 -7.37 0.44 4.31
N ASN A 74 -7.94 1.63 4.46
CA ASN A 74 -8.97 1.89 5.47
C ASN A 74 -10.32 1.22 5.16
N SER A 75 -10.58 0.84 3.91
CA SER A 75 -11.76 0.04 3.52
C SER A 75 -11.75 -1.40 4.08
N LEU A 76 -10.57 -1.91 4.45
CA LEU A 76 -10.39 -3.24 5.01
C LEU A 76 -10.91 -3.33 6.44
N ASN A 77 -11.21 -4.56 6.91
CA ASN A 77 -11.47 -4.77 8.32
C ASN A 77 -10.18 -4.61 9.15
N LYS A 78 -10.32 -4.56 10.48
CA LYS A 78 -9.19 -4.33 11.39
C LYS A 78 -8.02 -5.32 11.17
N GLN A 79 -8.31 -6.62 11.14
CA GLN A 79 -7.28 -7.66 11.03
C GLN A 79 -6.59 -7.64 9.66
N GLU A 80 -7.36 -7.44 8.60
CA GLU A 80 -6.83 -7.31 7.23
C GLU A 80 -5.94 -6.08 7.11
N ARG A 81 -6.34 -4.96 7.72
CA ARG A 81 -5.56 -3.73 7.71
C ARG A 81 -4.22 -3.89 8.43
N GLU A 82 -4.22 -4.50 9.62
CA GLU A 82 -2.99 -4.78 10.37
C GLU A 82 -2.04 -5.66 9.56
N LEU A 83 -2.56 -6.72 8.93
CA LEU A 83 -1.78 -7.60 8.06
C LEU A 83 -1.15 -6.84 6.88
N ILE A 84 -1.90 -5.96 6.20
CA ILE A 84 -1.38 -5.18 5.08
C ILE A 84 -0.34 -4.18 5.55
N TYR A 85 -0.61 -3.48 6.65
CA TYR A 85 0.30 -2.51 7.23
C TYR A 85 1.66 -3.13 7.58
N GLU A 86 1.67 -4.22 8.36
CA GLU A 86 2.90 -4.90 8.78
C GLU A 86 3.65 -5.53 7.60
N ARG A 87 2.93 -5.95 6.56
CA ARG A 87 3.53 -6.57 5.38
C ARG A 87 4.13 -5.58 4.40
N TYR A 88 3.56 -4.39 4.29
CA TYR A 88 3.83 -3.48 3.17
C TYR A 88 4.14 -2.04 3.55
N LEU A 89 3.48 -1.48 4.57
CA LEU A 89 3.49 -0.03 4.81
C LEU A 89 4.40 0.40 5.95
N ASN A 90 4.63 -0.50 6.92
CA ASN A 90 5.53 -0.26 8.04
C ASN A 90 6.97 -0.05 7.52
N LYS A 91 7.77 0.88 8.08
CA LYS A 91 9.17 1.06 7.70
C LYS A 91 9.99 -0.24 7.88
N ASP A 92 9.65 -0.99 8.92
CA ASP A 92 10.26 -2.26 9.27
C ASP A 92 9.42 -3.44 8.73
N HIS A 93 8.65 -3.20 7.65
CA HIS A 93 7.78 -4.21 7.07
C HIS A 93 8.55 -5.49 6.71
N TYR A 94 7.85 -6.62 6.85
CA TYR A 94 8.42 -7.90 6.48
C TYR A 94 8.65 -7.97 4.97
N LYS A 95 9.83 -8.40 4.53
CA LYS A 95 10.19 -8.45 3.09
C LYS A 95 9.47 -9.58 2.34
N SER A 96 8.96 -10.56 3.06
CA SER A 96 8.28 -11.73 2.49
C SER A 96 7.10 -12.18 3.34
N ASP A 97 6.12 -12.83 2.69
CA ASP A 97 5.01 -13.49 3.40
C ASP A 97 5.53 -14.50 4.42
N ARG A 98 6.65 -15.17 4.09
CA ARG A 98 7.32 -16.12 4.98
C ARG A 98 7.81 -15.48 6.27
N GLN A 99 8.53 -14.37 6.17
CA GLN A 99 9.00 -13.66 7.36
C GLN A 99 7.82 -13.19 8.21
N HIS A 100 6.78 -12.67 7.56
CA HIS A 100 5.61 -12.15 8.24
C HIS A 100 4.84 -13.22 9.01
N TYR A 101 4.41 -14.30 8.37
CA TYR A 101 3.60 -15.31 9.06
C TYR A 101 4.37 -16.03 10.18
N LEU A 102 5.70 -16.16 10.04
CA LEU A 102 6.56 -16.70 11.09
C LEU A 102 6.61 -15.77 12.29
N ALA A 103 6.74 -14.46 12.07
CA ALA A 103 6.83 -13.48 13.13
C ALA A 103 5.53 -13.37 13.95
N ILE A 104 4.36 -13.46 13.29
CA ILE A 104 3.05 -13.42 13.98
C ILE A 104 2.57 -14.81 14.45
N GLY A 105 3.39 -15.85 14.26
CA GLY A 105 3.13 -17.19 14.81
C GLY A 105 1.92 -17.93 14.22
N ILE A 106 1.57 -17.71 12.95
CA ILE A 106 0.44 -18.40 12.30
C ILE A 106 0.88 -19.35 11.19
N SER A 107 0.07 -20.38 10.92
CA SER A 107 0.36 -21.32 9.84
C SER A 107 0.27 -20.65 8.47
N VAL A 108 1.11 -21.09 7.54
CA VAL A 108 1.12 -20.57 6.15
C VAL A 108 -0.25 -20.65 5.48
N HIS A 109 -1.03 -21.70 5.75
CA HIS A 109 -2.36 -21.86 5.16
C HIS A 109 -3.35 -20.82 5.70
N LYS A 110 -3.36 -20.61 7.02
CA LYS A 110 -4.20 -19.59 7.66
C LYS A 110 -3.81 -18.19 7.18
N TYR A 111 -2.50 -17.90 7.13
CA TYR A 111 -1.98 -16.63 6.61
C TYR A 111 -2.44 -16.38 5.18
N LYS A 112 -2.21 -17.35 4.27
CA LYS A 112 -2.59 -17.20 2.86
C LYS A 112 -4.06 -16.90 2.71
N LYS A 113 -4.94 -17.60 3.44
CA LYS A 113 -6.37 -17.36 3.40
C LYS A 113 -6.74 -15.92 3.80
N GLN A 114 -6.16 -15.41 4.88
CA GLN A 114 -6.43 -14.05 5.37
C GLN A 114 -5.83 -12.98 4.44
N MET A 115 -4.55 -13.14 4.09
CA MET A 115 -3.81 -12.19 3.27
C MET A 115 -4.34 -12.12 1.84
N ASP A 116 -4.70 -13.26 1.22
CA ASP A 116 -5.26 -13.24 -0.14
C ASP A 116 -6.64 -12.59 -0.18
N ALA A 117 -7.47 -12.76 0.85
CA ALA A 117 -8.74 -12.05 0.96
C ALA A 117 -8.54 -10.53 1.07
N ALA A 118 -7.58 -10.08 1.89
CA ALA A 118 -7.23 -8.67 2.01
C ALA A 118 -6.72 -8.09 0.68
N ARG A 119 -5.83 -8.81 -0.02
CA ARG A 119 -5.27 -8.39 -1.31
C ARG A 119 -6.34 -8.25 -2.39
N MET A 120 -7.29 -9.18 -2.46
CA MET A 120 -8.39 -9.09 -3.43
C MET A 120 -9.24 -7.84 -3.20
N LYS A 121 -9.61 -7.56 -1.95
CA LYS A 121 -10.36 -6.34 -1.62
C LYS A 121 -9.60 -5.07 -1.99
N LEU A 122 -8.28 -5.05 -1.82
CA LEU A 122 -7.46 -3.92 -2.23
C LEU A 122 -7.36 -3.78 -3.74
N ILE A 123 -7.25 -4.90 -4.46
CA ILE A 123 -7.25 -4.91 -5.93
C ILE A 123 -8.54 -4.27 -6.44
N ASP A 124 -9.68 -4.66 -5.87
CA ASP A 124 -10.99 -4.12 -6.24
C ASP A 124 -11.11 -2.64 -5.83
N ALA A 125 -10.70 -2.28 -4.60
CA ALA A 125 -10.77 -0.90 -4.10
C ALA A 125 -9.87 0.08 -4.88
N LEU A 126 -8.74 -0.41 -5.42
CA LEU A 126 -7.83 0.38 -6.26
C LEU A 126 -8.21 0.35 -7.74
N GLY A 127 -9.11 -0.54 -8.17
CA GLY A 127 -9.52 -0.73 -9.56
C GLY A 127 -8.39 -1.23 -10.46
N ILE A 128 -7.59 -2.19 -9.97
CA ILE A 128 -6.37 -2.66 -10.66
C ILE A 128 -6.46 -4.10 -11.18
N GLU A 129 -7.67 -4.67 -11.34
CA GLU A 129 -7.84 -6.08 -11.72
C GLU A 129 -7.15 -6.41 -13.05
N ASN A 130 -7.14 -5.45 -13.98
CA ASN A 130 -6.63 -5.59 -15.34
C ASN A 130 -5.42 -4.70 -15.64
N ILE A 131 -4.73 -4.24 -14.59
CA ILE A 131 -3.55 -3.37 -14.72
C ILE A 131 -2.29 -4.18 -14.41
N GLU A 132 -1.32 -4.14 -15.31
CA GLU A 132 0.04 -4.60 -15.05
C GLU A 132 0.94 -3.38 -14.81
N LEU A 133 1.43 -3.25 -13.57
CA LEU A 133 2.39 -2.20 -13.21
C LEU A 133 3.78 -2.80 -13.16
N ILE A 134 4.68 -2.37 -14.05
CA ILE A 134 6.08 -2.76 -14.04
C ILE A 134 6.89 -1.59 -13.47
N ILE A 135 7.65 -1.86 -12.40
CA ILE A 135 8.56 -0.88 -11.81
C ILE A 135 10.02 -1.33 -11.98
N PRO A 136 10.98 -0.39 -12.07
CA PRO A 136 12.40 -0.72 -12.13
C PRO A 136 12.87 -1.50 -10.90
N ASP A 137 13.86 -2.39 -11.07
CA ASP A 137 14.34 -3.25 -9.98
C ASP A 137 14.92 -2.47 -8.79
N TRP A 138 15.48 -1.28 -9.02
CA TRP A 138 16.00 -0.44 -7.95
C TRP A 138 14.92 0.11 -7.00
N MET A 139 13.64 0.07 -7.40
CA MET A 139 12.48 0.50 -6.59
C MET A 139 11.89 -0.65 -5.75
N LYS A 140 12.22 -1.92 -6.04
CA LYS A 140 11.66 -3.10 -5.38
C LYS A 140 12.31 -3.45 -4.02
N ARG A 141 13.01 -2.49 -3.40
CA ARG A 141 13.84 -2.71 -2.20
C ARG A 141 13.01 -2.83 -0.92
#